data_AF-A0A382D645-F1
#
_entry.id   AF-A0A382D645-F1
#
_cell.length_a   1.000
_cell.length_b   1.000
_cell.length_c   1.000
_cell.angle_alpha   90.00
_cell.angle_beta   90.00
_cell.angle_gamma   90.00
#
_symmetry.space_group_name_H-M   'P 1'
#
loop_
_entity.id
_entity.type
_entity.pdbx_description
1 polymer ?
#
loop_
_entity_poly.entity_id
_entity_poly.type
_entity_poly.pdbx_seq_one_letter_code
_entity_poly.pdbx_strand_id
1 'polypeptide(L)'
;VNNTQIRQDHPCTYKQSFPMDEFGRIGGMHSLADLPIVRHSVLEREGILTAMDTEQELYAVEDTEKGWKFVVPFADVEPLTHEQWLRKKNKE
;
A
#
# COMPACT_ATOMS: atom_id res chain seq x y z
N VAL A 1 -15.83 12.40 17.92
CA VAL A 1 -16.83 11.64 17.14
C VAL A 1 -16.04 11.04 16.01
N ASN A 2 -15.59 9.79 16.10
CA ASN A 2 -14.62 9.27 15.14
C ASN A 2 -15.37 8.82 13.88
N ASN A 3 -15.37 9.68 12.88
CA ASN A 3 -16.16 9.54 11.66
C ASN A 3 -15.42 8.68 10.61
N THR A 4 -14.77 7.61 11.07
CA THR A 4 -14.03 6.69 10.20
C THR A 4 -15.04 5.92 9.34
N GLN A 5 -15.17 6.30 8.08
CA GLN A 5 -16.00 5.55 7.13
C GLN A 5 -15.25 4.27 6.77
N ILE A 6 -15.68 3.14 7.35
CA ILE A 6 -15.24 1.81 6.93
C ILE A 6 -15.95 1.53 5.60
N ARG A 7 -15.36 1.99 4.51
CA ARG A 7 -15.90 1.77 3.16
C ARG A 7 -15.12 0.67 2.47
N GLN A 8 -15.89 -0.36 2.13
CA GLN A 8 -15.80 -1.30 1.00
C GLN A 8 -14.41 -1.54 0.41
N ASP A 9 -14.12 -2.84 0.26
CA ASP A 9 -12.94 -3.50 -0.28
C ASP A 9 -12.53 -2.96 -1.67
N HIS A 10 -12.07 -1.71 -1.71
CA HIS A 10 -11.75 -1.02 -2.94
C HIS A 10 -10.28 -1.26 -3.27
N PRO A 11 -9.98 -1.89 -4.41
CA PRO A 11 -8.60 -2.04 -4.84
C PRO A 11 -8.00 -0.64 -5.07
N CYS A 12 -6.78 -0.46 -4.64
CA CYS A 12 -6.01 0.76 -4.82
C CYS A 12 -4.55 0.41 -5.06
N THR A 13 -3.83 1.38 -5.59
CA THR A 13 -2.37 1.36 -5.68
C THR A 13 -1.87 2.41 -4.69
N TYR A 14 -0.96 2.04 -3.81
CA TYR A 14 -0.38 2.95 -2.83
C TYR A 14 1.13 3.03 -3.02
N LYS A 15 1.68 4.22 -2.79
CA LYS A 15 3.12 4.50 -2.83
C LYS A 15 3.62 4.60 -1.40
N GLN A 16 4.64 3.81 -1.08
CA GLN A 16 5.25 3.84 0.24
C GLN A 16 6.76 3.72 0.11
N SER A 17 7.48 4.48 0.95
CA SER A 17 8.93 4.35 1.07
C SER A 17 9.27 3.09 1.83
N PHE A 18 9.90 2.13 1.15
CA PHE A 18 10.39 0.91 1.76
C PHE A 18 11.91 0.95 1.87
N PRO A 19 12.47 0.47 3.00
CA PRO A 19 13.90 0.20 3.09
C PRO A 19 14.26 -0.93 2.13
N MET A 20 15.35 -0.77 1.39
CA MET A 20 15.84 -1.70 0.39
C MET A 20 17.24 -2.18 0.75
N ASP A 21 17.45 -3.49 0.57
CA ASP A 21 18.77 -4.12 0.67
C ASP A 21 19.57 -3.99 -0.64
N GLU A 22 20.84 -4.42 -0.63
CA GLU A 22 21.77 -4.37 -1.77
C GLU A 22 21.26 -5.15 -3.00
N PHE A 23 20.38 -6.11 -2.78
CA PHE A 23 19.76 -6.91 -3.84
C PHE A 23 18.44 -6.31 -4.37
N GLY A 24 18.05 -5.11 -3.91
CA GLY A 24 16.79 -4.47 -4.32
C GLY A 24 15.54 -5.15 -3.76
N ARG A 25 15.69 -5.90 -2.66
CA ARG A 25 14.57 -6.50 -1.91
C ARG A 25 14.15 -5.55 -0.80
N ILE A 26 12.86 -5.57 -0.46
CA ILE A 26 12.36 -4.86 0.71
C ILE A 26 13.08 -5.46 1.94
N GLY A 27 13.83 -4.63 2.64
CA GLY A 27 14.68 -4.95 3.79
C GLY A 27 14.06 -4.59 5.13
N GLY A 28 14.86 -4.67 6.19
CA GLY A 28 14.45 -4.23 7.54
C GLY A 28 13.30 -5.05 8.14
N MET A 29 12.35 -4.39 8.80
CA MET A 29 11.22 -5.05 9.50
C MET A 29 10.30 -5.88 8.59
N HIS A 30 10.44 -5.72 7.28
CA HIS A 30 9.68 -6.38 6.24
C HIS A 30 10.43 -7.56 5.59
N SER A 31 11.68 -7.81 6.02
CA SER A 31 12.55 -8.90 5.53
C SER A 31 13.05 -9.73 6.69
N LEU A 32 13.07 -11.06 6.53
CA LEU A 32 13.71 -11.97 7.49
C LEU A 32 15.24 -12.08 7.26
N ALA A 33 15.77 -11.39 6.25
CA ALA A 33 17.19 -11.38 5.94
C ALA A 33 17.90 -10.29 6.74
N ASP A 34 18.99 -10.65 7.42
CA ASP A 34 19.90 -9.73 8.13
C ASP A 34 20.84 -9.05 7.14
N LEU A 35 20.30 -8.15 6.31
CA LEU A 35 21.07 -7.36 5.37
C LEU A 35 20.98 -5.86 5.72
N PRO A 36 22.07 -5.11 5.49
CA PRO A 36 22.06 -3.67 5.74
C PRO A 36 21.13 -2.96 4.75
N ILE A 37 20.34 -2.03 5.28
CA ILE A 37 19.51 -1.12 4.48
C ILE A 37 20.45 -0.14 3.78
N VAL A 38 20.57 -0.27 2.47
CA VAL A 38 21.46 0.59 1.66
C VAL A 38 20.74 1.80 1.07
N ARG A 39 19.42 1.71 0.86
CA ARG A 39 18.63 2.83 0.35
C ARG A 39 17.17 2.71 0.73
N HIS A 40 16.46 3.82 0.67
CA HIS A 40 15.00 3.85 0.72
C HIS A 40 14.49 4.10 -0.69
N SER A 41 13.52 3.30 -1.15
CA SER A 41 12.90 3.48 -2.45
C SER A 41 11.39 3.55 -2.30
N VAL A 42 10.77 4.49 -3.00
CA VAL A 42 9.32 4.54 -3.11
C VAL A 42 8.90 3.41 -4.04
N LEU A 43 8.12 2.47 -3.52
CA LEU A 43 7.49 1.43 -4.32
C LEU A 43 6.00 1.70 -4.42
N GLU A 44 5.45 1.46 -5.59
CA GLU A 44 4.02 1.38 -5.82
C GLU A 44 3.59 -0.08 -5.65
N ARG A 45 2.67 -0.35 -4.73
CA ARG A 45 2.11 -1.68 -4.49
C ARG A 45 0.59 -1.64 -4.51
N GLU A 46 -0.01 -2.80 -4.71
CA GLU A 46 -1.46 -2.98 -4.73
C GLU A 46 -1.96 -3.29 -3.32
N GLY A 47 -3.04 -2.62 -2.93
CA GLY A 47 -3.67 -2.79 -1.64
C GLY A 47 -5.18 -2.64 -1.74
N ILE A 48 -5.86 -2.95 -0.65
CA ILE A 48 -7.29 -2.74 -0.49
C ILE A 48 -7.49 -1.64 0.53
N LEU A 49 -8.29 -0.63 0.19
CA LEU A 49 -8.70 0.39 1.14
C LEU A 49 -9.62 -0.26 2.17
N THR A 50 -9.19 -0.25 3.42
CA THR A 50 -9.95 -0.82 4.55
C THR A 50 -10.64 0.27 5.37
N ALA A 51 -10.04 1.45 5.44
CA ALA A 51 -10.63 2.61 6.09
C ALA A 51 -10.15 3.90 5.43
N MET A 52 -10.98 4.93 5.55
CA MET A 52 -10.65 6.28 5.12
C MET A 52 -10.92 7.28 6.25
N ASP A 53 -9.94 8.14 6.50
CA ASP A 53 -10.03 9.25 7.43
C ASP A 53 -10.01 10.55 6.63
N THR A 54 -11.20 11.14 6.47
CA THR A 54 -11.39 12.38 5.71
C THR A 54 -10.98 13.63 6.48
N GLU A 55 -10.83 13.55 7.81
CA GLU A 55 -10.41 14.71 8.61
C GLU A 55 -8.90 14.92 8.51
N GLN A 56 -8.14 13.83 8.48
CA GLN A 56 -6.69 13.85 8.37
C GLN A 56 -6.17 13.58 6.95
N GLU A 57 -7.07 13.31 6.00
CA GLU A 57 -6.73 12.98 4.61
C GLU A 57 -5.81 11.74 4.51
N LEU A 58 -6.13 10.71 5.31
CA LEU A 58 -5.37 9.46 5.42
C LEU A 58 -6.21 8.26 5.01
N TYR A 59 -5.63 7.34 4.23
CA TYR A 59 -6.19 6.05 3.91
C TYR A 59 -5.46 4.94 4.65
N ALA A 60 -6.23 3.99 5.19
CA ALA A 60 -5.71 2.72 5.66
C ALA A 60 -5.79 1.70 4.51
N VAL A 61 -4.64 1.28 4.02
CA VAL A 61 -4.50 0.26 2.97
C VAL A 61 -4.00 -1.04 3.57
N GLU A 62 -4.57 -2.15 3.12
CA GLU A 62 -4.09 -3.50 3.39
C GLU A 62 -3.47 -4.08 2.12
N ASP A 63 -2.18 -4.39 2.15
CA ASP A 63 -1.44 -4.99 1.05
C ASP A 63 -2.01 -6.36 0.69
N THR A 64 -2.35 -6.58 -0.59
CA THR A 64 -2.98 -7.83 -1.04
C THR A 64 -2.03 -9.02 -1.11
N GLU A 65 -0.72 -8.78 -1.25
CA GLU A 65 0.28 -9.84 -1.34
C GLU A 65 0.73 -10.34 0.03
N LYS A 66 0.91 -9.43 1.00
CA LYS A 66 1.49 -9.73 2.32
C LYS A 66 0.51 -9.56 3.48
N GLY A 67 -0.63 -8.91 3.27
CA GLY A 67 -1.60 -8.60 4.34
C GLY A 67 -1.11 -7.51 5.30
N TRP A 68 -0.17 -6.66 4.88
CA TRP A 68 0.36 -5.58 5.71
C TRP A 68 -0.59 -4.38 5.71
N LYS A 69 -0.80 -3.79 6.88
CA LYS A 69 -1.65 -2.61 7.04
C LYS A 69 -0.77 -1.37 7.11
N PHE A 70 -0.97 -0.45 6.17
CA PHE A 70 -0.29 0.84 6.14
C PHE A 70 -1.30 1.98 6.20
N VAL A 71 -0.89 3.08 6.82
CA VAL A 71 -1.64 4.34 6.78
C VAL A 71 -0.85 5.28 5.89
N VAL A 72 -1.47 5.66 4.78
CA VAL A 72 -0.87 6.46 3.71
C VAL A 72 -1.74 7.68 3.43
N PRO A 73 -1.15 8.85 3.17
CA PRO A 73 -1.91 10.04 2.84
C PRO A 73 -2.61 9.88 1.48
N PHE A 74 -3.71 10.62 1.30
CA PHE A 74 -4.49 10.59 0.05
C PHE A 74 -3.63 10.89 -1.19
N ALA A 75 -2.60 11.73 -1.05
CA ALA A 75 -1.68 12.08 -2.13
C ALA A 75 -0.85 10.90 -2.66
N ASP A 76 -0.58 9.90 -1.83
CA ASP A 76 0.22 8.72 -2.16
C ASP A 76 -0.65 7.50 -2.49
N VAL A 77 -1.97 7.67 -2.58
CA VAL A 77 -2.93 6.61 -2.91
C VAL A 77 -3.67 6.92 -4.19
N GLU A 78 -3.59 6.00 -5.13
CA GLU A 78 -4.36 6.01 -6.37
C GLU A 78 -5.47 4.94 -6.28
N PRO A 79 -6.72 5.32 -5.97
CA PRO A 79 -7.83 4.37 -5.94
C PRO A 79 -8.08 3.82 -7.34
N LEU A 80 -8.12 2.49 -7.46
CA LEU A 80 -8.40 1.83 -8.74
C LEU A 80 -9.91 1.66 -8.88
N THR A 81 -10.44 1.97 -10.06
CA THR A 81 -11.82 1.60 -10.38
C THR A 81 -11.93 0.09 -10.61
N HIS A 82 -13.14 -0.45 -10.42
CA HIS A 82 -13.43 -1.86 -10.65
C HIS A 82 -12.96 -2.34 -12.04
N GLU A 83 -13.12 -1.49 -13.06
CA GLU A 83 -12.70 -1.76 -14.43
C GLU A 83 -11.18 -1.85 -14.58
N GLN A 84 -10.42 -0.99 -13.89
CA GLN A 84 -8.95 -1.01 -13.91
C GLN A 84 -8.42 -2.29 -13.26
N TRP A 85 -9.05 -2.71 -12.16
CA TRP A 85 -8.70 -3.95 -11.46
C TRP A 85 -8.96 -5.19 -12.32
N LEU A 86 -10.14 -5.27 -12.96
CA LEU A 86 -10.47 -6.35 -13.89
C LEU A 86 -9.52 -6.44 -15.09
N ARG A 87 -9.10 -5.27 -15.60
CA ARG A 87 -8.16 -5.20 -16.73
C ARG A 87 -6.76 -5.69 -16.36
N LYS A 88 -6.31 -5.42 -15.13
CA LYS A 88 -5.05 -5.98 -14.62
C LYS A 88 -5.14 -7.51 -14.48
N LYS A 89 -6.20 -8.03 -13.85
CA LYS A 89 -6.37 -9.47 -13.65
C LYS A 89 -6.51 -10.31 -14.92
N ASN A 90 -7.10 -9.77 -15.98
CA ASN A 90 -7.24 -10.49 -17.26
C ASN A 90 -5.97 -10.46 -18.13
N LYS A 91 -4.90 -9.82 -17.67
CA LYS A 91 -3.64 -9.69 -18.41
C LYS A 91 -2.57 -10.70 -17.99
N GLU A 92 -2.88 -11.57 -17.02
CA GLU A 92 -2.06 -12.70 -16.56
C GLU A 92 -2.54 -14.03 -17.16
#